data_AF-Q58PH0-F1
#
_entry.id   AF-Q58PH0-F1
#
_cell.length_a   1.000
_cell.length_b   1.000
_cell.length_c   1.000
_cell.angle_alpha   90.00
_cell.angle_beta   90.00
_cell.angle_gamma   90.00
#
_symmetry.space_group_name_H-M   'P 1'
#
loop_
_entity.id
_entity.type
_entity.pdbx_description
1 polymer ?
#
loop_
_entity_poly.entity_id
_entity_poly.type
_entity_poly.pdbx_seq_one_letter_code
_entity_poly.pdbx_strand_id
1 'polypeptide(L)' 'AFAGKRVIEQTLKKTVPDGSQAAEYSFHKGLFDPIVPRNLLKGVLSELFQLQGFLPLNQD' A
#
# COMPACT_ATOMS: atom_id res chain seq x y z
N ALA A 1 -3.13 2.00 -7.40
CA ALA A 1 -3.51 2.89 -8.51
C ALA A 1 -4.82 2.41 -9.14
N PHE A 2 -5.59 3.30 -9.78
CA PHE A 2 -6.88 2.96 -10.41
C PHE A 2 -6.73 2.45 -11.85
N ALA A 3 -5.88 3.08 -12.68
CA ALA A 3 -5.59 2.67 -14.06
C ALA A 3 -4.10 2.38 -14.23
N GLY A 4 -3.72 1.47 -15.14
CA GLY A 4 -2.30 1.16 -15.41
C GLY A 4 -1.59 2.21 -16.28
N LYS A 5 -0.25 2.30 -16.18
CA LYS A 5 0.61 3.22 -16.96
C LYS A 5 0.19 3.36 -18.42
N ARG A 6 0.07 2.23 -19.15
CA ARG A 6 -0.32 2.21 -20.57
C ARG A 6 -1.64 2.94 -20.84
N VAL A 7 -2.68 2.69 -20.04
CA VAL A 7 -4.01 3.29 -20.22
C VAL A 7 -3.95 4.80 -19.97
N ILE A 8 -3.20 5.23 -18.95
CA ILE A 8 -3.01 6.64 -18.61
C ILE A 8 -2.31 7.38 -19.75
N GLU A 9 -1.19 6.83 -20.25
CA GLU A 9 -0.40 7.45 -21.33
C GLU A 9 -1.21 7.54 -22.64
N GLN A 10 -1.95 6.47 -22.99
CA GLN A 10 -2.76 6.45 -24.21
C GLN A 10 -3.92 7.45 -24.16
N THR A 11 -4.53 7.63 -22.99
CA THR A 11 -5.66 8.55 -22.78
C THR A 11 -5.21 10.01 -22.72
N LEU A 12 -4.17 10.30 -21.94
CA LEU A 12 -3.72 11.68 -21.68
C LEU A 12 -2.69 12.20 -22.69
N LYS A 13 -2.15 11.32 -23.55
CA LYS A 13 -1.07 11.64 -24.52
C LYS A 13 0.17 12.27 -23.85
N LYS A 14 0.47 11.84 -22.62
CA LYS A 14 1.62 12.28 -21.82
C LYS A 14 2.31 11.07 -21.24
N THR A 15 3.63 11.14 -21.06
CA THR A 15 4.38 10.11 -20.35
C THR A 15 4.02 10.13 -18.87
N VAL A 16 3.88 8.94 -18.28
CA VAL A 16 3.72 8.81 -16.83
C VAL A 16 5.12 8.70 -16.23
N PRO A 17 5.49 9.55 -15.25
CA PRO A 17 6.78 9.47 -14.59
C PRO A 17 7.00 8.10 -13.97
N ASP A 18 8.23 7.60 -14.01
CA ASP A 18 8.56 6.34 -13.37
C ASP A 18 8.33 6.42 -11.86
N GLY A 19 7.85 5.31 -11.28
CA GLY A 19 7.51 5.25 -9.85
C GLY A 19 6.20 5.96 -9.46
N SER A 20 5.49 6.63 -10.37
CA SER A 20 4.21 7.34 -10.06
C SER A 20 3.12 6.43 -9.46
N GLN A 21 3.23 5.12 -9.67
CA GLN A 21 2.27 4.13 -9.17
C GLN A 21 2.85 3.26 -8.05
N ALA A 22 4.07 3.54 -7.61
CA ALA A 22 4.72 2.87 -6.50
C ALA A 22 4.07 3.29 -5.16
N ALA A 23 4.26 2.47 -4.14
CA ALA A 23 3.72 2.74 -2.81
C ALA A 23 4.31 4.03 -2.23
N GLU A 24 5.61 4.24 -2.43
CA GLU A 24 6.40 5.38 -1.96
C GLU A 24 5.84 6.70 -2.49
N TYR A 25 5.54 6.75 -3.80
CA TYR A 25 4.94 7.94 -4.40
C TYR A 25 3.58 8.28 -3.77
N SER A 26 2.76 7.26 -3.52
CA SER A 26 1.42 7.44 -2.96
C SER A 26 1.44 7.77 -1.46
N PHE A 27 2.42 7.25 -0.72
CA PHE A 27 2.66 7.57 0.69
C PHE A 27 2.97 9.06 0.87
N HIS A 28 3.83 9.63 0.04
CA HIS A 28 4.09 11.08 0.04
C HIS A 28 2.87 11.93 -0.33
N LYS A 29 1.82 11.33 -0.90
CA LYS A 29 0.53 11.99 -1.20
C LYS A 29 -0.53 11.76 -0.13
N GLY A 30 -0.20 11.05 0.96
CA GLY A 30 -1.12 10.76 2.06
C GLY A 30 -2.16 9.68 1.76
N LEU A 31 -1.94 8.82 0.76
CA LEU A 31 -2.86 7.73 0.41
C LEU A 31 -2.60 6.43 1.17
N PHE A 32 -1.47 6.32 1.85
CA PHE A 32 -1.10 5.17 2.68
C PHE A 32 -0.60 5.64 4.04
N ASP A 33 -0.95 4.90 5.10
CA ASP A 33 -0.58 5.23 6.47
C ASP A 33 0.87 4.80 6.81
N PRO A 34 1.23 3.50 6.70
CA PRO A 34 2.65 3.11 6.62
C PRO A 34 2.98 2.21 5.42
N ILE A 35 4.22 2.30 4.94
CA ILE A 35 4.83 1.28 4.06
C ILE A 35 5.68 0.35 4.94
N VAL A 36 5.38 -0.94 4.92
CA VAL A 36 6.00 -1.93 5.82
C VAL A 36 6.88 -2.92 5.04
N PRO A 37 8.17 -3.06 5.38
CA PRO A 37 9.03 -4.11 4.83
C PRO A 37 8.45 -5.51 5.10
N ARG A 38 8.57 -6.42 4.11
CA ARG A 38 7.90 -7.73 4.16
C ARG A 38 8.28 -8.57 5.40
N ASN A 39 9.53 -8.47 5.87
CA ASN A 39 10.01 -9.18 7.05
C ASN A 39 9.35 -8.71 8.36
N LEU A 40 8.84 -7.48 8.42
CA LEU A 40 8.16 -6.92 9.59
C LEU A 40 6.63 -7.06 9.54
N LEU A 41 6.07 -7.42 8.38
CA LEU A 41 4.62 -7.42 8.14
C LEU A 41 3.83 -8.22 9.18
N LYS A 42 4.33 -9.40 9.60
CA LYS A 42 3.64 -10.24 10.59
C LYS A 42 3.46 -9.52 11.93
N GLY A 43 4.53 -8.88 12.43
CA GLY A 43 4.50 -8.14 13.69
C GLY A 43 3.55 -6.95 13.62
N VAL A 44 3.66 -6.14 12.57
CA VAL A 44 2.79 -4.97 12.38
C VAL A 44 1.31 -5.36 12.29
N LEU A 45 0.96 -6.43 11.57
CA LEU A 45 -0.42 -6.90 11.50
C LEU A 45 -0.92 -7.41 12.87
N SER A 46 -0.08 -8.12 13.62
CA SER A 46 -0.44 -8.56 14.98
C SER A 46 -0.74 -7.38 15.90
N GLU A 47 0.10 -6.33 15.88
CA GLU A 47 -0.13 -5.11 16.66
C GLU A 47 -1.42 -4.38 16.25
N LEU A 48 -1.67 -4.22 14.94
CA LEU A 48 -2.88 -3.57 14.45
C LEU A 48 -4.16 -4.34 14.84
N PHE A 49 -4.13 -5.68 14.77
CA PHE A 49 -5.27 -6.49 15.20
C PHE A 49 -5.51 -6.41 16.70
N GLN A 50 -4.44 -6.46 17.52
CA GLN A 50 -4.56 -6.27 18.97
C GLN A 50 -5.13 -4.89 19.32
N LEU A 51 -4.68 -3.84 18.63
CA LEU A 51 -5.19 -2.47 18.81
C LEU A 51 -6.70 -2.36 18.54
N GLN A 52 -7.22 -3.12 17.58
CA GLN A 52 -8.65 -3.17 17.23
C GLN A 52 -9.45 -4.17 18.10
N GLY A 53 -8.84 -4.76 19.13
CA GLY A 53 -9.50 -5.73 20.01
C GLY A 53 -9.81 -7.08 19.34
N PHE A 54 -9.12 -7.40 18.25
CA PHE A 54 -9.31 -8.68 17.57
C PHE A 54 -8.79 -9.85 18.42
N LEU A 55 -9.65 -10.84 18.64
CA LEU A 55 -9.27 -12.09 19.30
C LEU A 55 -8.90 -13.13 18.24
N PRO A 56 -7.72 -13.76 18.34
CA PRO A 56 -7.32 -14.79 17.40
C PRO A 56 -8.29 -15.98 17.47
N LEU A 57 -8.76 -16.44 16.30
CA LEU A 57 -9.69 -17.56 16.16
C LEU A 57 -9.09 -18.90 16.64
N ASN A 58 -7.76 -19.04 16.54
CA ASN A 58 -7.03 -20.19 17.04
C ASN A 58 -6.09 -19.70 18.15
N GLN A 59 -6.30 -20.23 19.36
CA GLN A 59 -5.35 -20.14 20.45
C GLN A 59 -4.57 -21.46 20.43
N ASP A 60 -3.36 -21.43 19.89
CA ASP A 60 -2.38 -22.48 20.16
C ASP A 60 -1.81 -22.28 21.58
#